data_AF-A0A936DWQ0-F1
#
_entry.id   AF-A0A936DWQ0-F1
#
_cell.length_a   1.000
_cell.length_b   1.000
_cell.length_c   1.000
_cell.angle_alpha   90.00
_cell.angle_beta   90.00
_cell.angle_gamma   90.00
#
_symmetry.space_group_name_H-M   'P 1'
#
loop_
_entity.id
_entity.type
_entity.pdbx_description
1 polymer ?
#
loop_
_entity_poly.entity_id
_entity_poly.type
_entity_poly.pdbx_seq_one_letter_code
_entity_poly.pdbx_strand_id
1 'polypeptide(L)'
;MKWKKKIDPHPSTVSTGAPIFYQGRIYIGVSSHEEGAGMRSKNYLCCTFRGSVVAYDAKTGDEAWRWYVIPETPTDQGKDKAGKTIIGPAGGAIWSTVSLDTTAKRIYVTTGNQYTQPASKFPNAIVALDLNTGKLLWSYQATPKDIWTFECRNNPECSDLDVDFGTTPVMVRGAGNKKILAAGQKSGFAYGVDPDTGKQVWSTQVGPGGKLGGIEFGLAGDGERIYAGISNHPRQGSISALDGATGKLLWQTLDPTNKANFGPITVSGTGNNRLVWAGSVSGFVRAYDAASGKILWEFDTGGAVGGGIAIADGTMYVGSGYTFLRIGKANNKLYAFSLDGK
;
A
#
# COMPACT_ATOMS: atom_id res chain seq x y z
N MET A 1 5.22 -15.81 24.65
CA MET A 1 5.86 -14.77 23.80
C MET A 1 7.37 -14.98 23.85
N LYS A 2 8.07 -15.18 22.72
CA LYS A 2 9.51 -15.54 22.71
C LYS A 2 10.45 -14.34 22.77
N TRP A 3 10.07 -13.23 22.15
CA TRP A 3 10.79 -11.95 22.21
C TRP A 3 9.82 -10.81 21.87
N LYS A 4 10.24 -9.58 22.18
CA LYS A 4 9.56 -8.34 21.83
C LYS A 4 10.62 -7.29 21.52
N LYS A 5 10.47 -6.57 20.41
CA LYS A 5 11.46 -5.59 19.94
C LYS A 5 10.77 -4.32 19.45
N LYS A 6 11.39 -3.17 19.72
CA LYS A 6 10.99 -1.91 19.10
C LYS A 6 11.59 -1.89 17.69
N ILE A 7 10.72 -1.82 16.67
CA ILE A 7 11.13 -2.00 15.27
C ILE A 7 12.02 -0.87 14.75
N ASP A 8 11.85 0.34 15.27
CA ASP A 8 12.67 1.52 14.99
C ASP A 8 12.62 2.45 16.21
N PRO A 9 13.75 3.06 16.63
CA PRO A 9 13.78 3.93 17.80
C PRO A 9 12.94 5.21 17.66
N HIS A 10 12.63 5.66 16.45
CA HIS A 10 11.91 6.89 16.19
C HIS A 10 10.53 6.89 16.90
N PRO A 11 10.14 7.98 17.61
CA PRO A 11 8.95 7.97 18.47
C PRO A 11 7.63 7.90 17.71
N SER A 12 7.60 8.36 16.45
CA SER A 12 6.39 8.32 15.61
C SER A 12 6.23 7.02 14.82
N THR A 13 7.12 6.05 14.98
CA THR A 13 7.12 4.79 14.23
C THR A 13 5.85 3.99 14.44
N VAL A 14 5.31 3.47 13.34
CA VAL A 14 4.23 2.48 13.32
C VAL A 14 4.50 1.40 12.27
N SER A 15 3.83 0.26 12.42
CA SER A 15 3.80 -0.79 11.40
C SER A 15 2.35 -1.08 11.07
N THR A 16 1.96 -0.83 9.83
CA THR A 16 0.59 -1.02 9.32
C THR A 16 0.48 -2.17 8.34
N GLY A 17 1.58 -2.48 7.63
CA GLY A 17 1.69 -3.67 6.80
C GLY A 17 1.78 -4.95 7.64
N ALA A 18 1.30 -6.06 7.10
CA ALA A 18 1.43 -7.36 7.73
C ALA A 18 2.89 -7.85 7.61
N PRO A 19 3.47 -8.46 8.67
CA PRO A 19 4.77 -9.08 8.57
C PRO A 19 4.70 -10.34 7.71
N ILE A 20 5.75 -10.61 6.92
CA ILE A 20 5.90 -11.86 6.18
C ILE A 20 6.94 -12.75 6.85
N PHE A 21 6.59 -14.01 7.09
CA PHE A 21 7.53 -15.04 7.53
C PHE A 21 8.01 -15.87 6.33
N TYR A 22 9.32 -16.06 6.20
CA TYR A 22 9.89 -16.99 5.22
C TYR A 22 11.24 -17.51 5.70
N GLN A 23 11.42 -18.84 5.68
CA GLN A 23 12.68 -19.53 6.01
C GLN A 23 13.37 -19.02 7.29
N GLY A 24 12.62 -18.91 8.38
CA GLY A 24 13.17 -18.49 9.67
C GLY A 24 13.41 -16.98 9.81
N ARG A 25 12.98 -16.17 8.84
CA ARG A 25 13.05 -14.71 8.89
C ARG A 25 11.67 -14.06 8.86
N ILE A 26 11.56 -12.91 9.51
CA ILE A 26 10.37 -12.05 9.49
C ILE A 26 10.75 -10.74 8.81
N TYR A 27 9.99 -10.36 7.78
CA TYR A 27 10.19 -9.14 7.01
C TYR A 27 9.06 -8.16 7.27
N ILE A 28 9.39 -6.90 7.57
CA ILE A 28 8.43 -5.89 7.99
C ILE A 28 8.77 -4.55 7.34
N GLY A 29 7.76 -3.91 6.74
CA GLY A 29 7.80 -2.51 6.32
C GLY A 29 7.56 -1.57 7.51
N VAL A 30 8.33 -0.49 7.59
CA VAL A 30 8.29 0.46 8.70
C VAL A 30 7.72 1.79 8.20
N SER A 31 6.69 2.27 8.90
CA SER A 31 5.96 3.50 8.62
C SER A 31 5.98 4.45 9.83
N SER A 32 5.32 5.59 9.72
CA SER A 32 5.32 6.64 10.73
C SER A 32 4.05 7.47 10.73
N HIS A 33 3.72 8.01 11.89
CA HIS A 33 2.74 9.09 12.06
C HIS A 33 3.36 10.49 11.94
N GLU A 34 4.65 10.61 11.68
CA GLU A 34 5.35 11.90 11.65
C GLU A 34 4.85 12.84 10.54
N GLU A 35 4.32 12.28 9.45
CA GLU A 35 3.64 13.04 8.40
C GLU A 35 2.53 13.98 8.91
N GLY A 36 1.88 13.60 10.01
CA GLY A 36 0.85 14.40 10.69
C GLY A 36 1.33 15.11 11.95
N ALA A 37 2.62 15.08 12.29
CA ALA A 37 3.13 15.59 13.57
C ALA A 37 3.04 17.12 13.67
N GLY A 38 3.35 17.84 12.61
CA GLY A 38 3.25 19.31 12.59
C GLY A 38 1.82 19.84 12.76
N MET A 39 0.80 19.09 12.31
CA MET A 39 -0.60 19.41 12.61
C MET A 39 -0.93 19.30 14.11
N ARG A 40 -0.24 18.41 14.85
CA ARG A 40 -0.51 18.13 16.26
C ARG A 40 0.25 19.06 17.20
N SER A 41 1.36 19.64 16.74
CA SER A 41 2.16 20.58 17.52
C SER A 41 2.87 21.59 16.61
N LYS A 42 2.58 22.88 16.83
CA LYS A 42 3.22 24.00 16.11
C LYS A 42 4.73 24.09 16.32
N ASN A 43 5.23 23.53 17.42
CA ASN A 43 6.65 23.55 17.77
C ASN A 43 7.39 22.28 17.32
N TYR A 44 6.71 21.37 16.63
CA TYR A 44 7.35 20.15 16.14
C TYR A 44 8.31 20.48 15.00
N LEU A 45 9.59 20.19 15.22
CA LEU A 45 10.63 20.27 14.19
C LEU A 45 10.53 19.01 13.33
N CYS A 46 9.71 19.10 12.29
CA CYS A 46 9.60 18.06 11.31
C CYS A 46 10.78 18.12 10.32
N CYS A 47 11.31 16.99 9.83
CA CYS A 47 10.98 15.62 10.17
C CYS A 47 12.28 14.81 10.27
N THR A 48 12.25 13.68 10.97
CA THR A 48 13.44 12.84 11.19
C THR A 48 13.23 11.35 10.91
N PHE A 49 12.00 10.92 10.64
CA PHE A 49 11.69 9.54 10.32
C PHE A 49 12.27 9.13 8.97
N ARG A 50 12.70 7.88 8.87
CA ARG A 50 13.10 7.25 7.62
C ARG A 50 12.38 5.92 7.50
N GLY A 51 11.56 5.79 6.46
CA GLY A 51 10.92 4.51 6.15
C GLY A 51 11.98 3.44 5.90
N SER A 52 11.68 2.20 6.27
CA SER A 52 12.61 1.10 6.09
C SER A 52 11.90 -0.23 5.89
N VAL A 53 12.64 -1.20 5.37
CA VAL A 53 12.31 -2.62 5.53
C VAL A 53 13.36 -3.25 6.40
N VAL A 54 12.92 -4.04 7.35
CA VAL A 54 13.77 -4.75 8.28
C VAL A 54 13.48 -6.24 8.23
N ALA A 55 14.55 -7.03 8.29
CA ALA A 55 14.48 -8.48 8.46
C ALA A 55 14.98 -8.86 9.84
N TYR A 56 14.20 -9.68 10.55
CA TYR A 56 14.58 -10.27 11.84
C TYR A 56 14.73 -11.78 11.73
N ASP A 57 15.65 -12.35 12.48
CA ASP A 57 15.61 -13.78 12.79
C ASP A 57 14.36 -14.09 13.63
N ALA A 58 13.54 -15.03 13.16
CA ALA A 58 12.23 -15.31 13.76
C ALA A 58 12.34 -15.94 15.16
N LYS A 59 13.45 -16.62 15.46
CA LYS A 59 13.64 -17.33 16.73
C LYS A 59 14.12 -16.39 17.83
N THR A 60 15.06 -15.50 17.50
CA THR A 60 15.79 -14.63 18.44
C THR A 60 15.26 -13.20 18.47
N GLY A 61 14.73 -12.69 17.36
CA GLY A 61 14.40 -11.28 17.18
C GLY A 61 15.60 -10.40 16.82
N ASP A 62 16.76 -11.00 16.53
CA ASP A 62 17.95 -10.27 16.10
C ASP A 62 17.74 -9.68 14.71
N GLU A 63 18.21 -8.44 14.51
CA GLU A 63 18.10 -7.76 13.22
C GLU A 63 19.14 -8.36 12.28
N ALA A 64 18.68 -9.00 11.20
CA ALA A 64 19.56 -9.57 10.18
C ALA A 64 20.07 -8.47 9.24
N TRP A 65 19.17 -7.58 8.81
CA TRP A 65 19.50 -6.41 8.01
C TRP A 65 18.36 -5.41 8.02
N ARG A 66 18.67 -4.18 7.61
CA ARG A 66 17.72 -3.12 7.34
C ARG A 66 18.12 -2.32 6.12
N TRP A 67 17.12 -1.95 5.32
CA TRP A 67 17.28 -1.00 4.23
C TRP A 67 16.38 0.21 4.51
N TYR A 68 16.99 1.40 4.50
CA TYR A 68 16.25 2.66 4.63
C TYR A 68 15.90 3.20 3.25
N VAL A 69 14.67 3.69 3.11
CA VAL A 69 14.18 4.37 1.90
C VAL A 69 14.96 5.66 1.68
N ILE A 70 15.27 6.40 2.73
CA ILE A 70 16.16 7.56 2.67
C ILE A 70 17.45 7.15 3.38
N PRO A 71 18.56 6.92 2.66
CA PRO A 71 19.80 6.42 3.28
C PRO A 71 20.50 7.47 4.14
N GLU A 72 20.35 8.76 3.81
CA GLU A 72 20.96 9.85 4.55
C GLU A 72 20.33 9.97 5.95
N THR A 73 21.13 10.32 6.95
CA THR A 73 20.59 10.71 8.27
C THR A 73 20.10 12.15 8.18
N PRO A 74 18.90 12.48 8.71
CA PRO A 74 18.37 13.84 8.64
C PRO A 74 19.26 14.81 9.42
N THR A 75 19.57 15.94 8.81
CA THR A 75 20.34 17.05 9.41
C THR A 75 19.58 18.37 9.26
N ASP A 76 20.08 19.41 9.92
CA ASP A 76 19.61 20.78 9.71
C ASP A 76 19.83 21.19 8.24
N GLN A 77 18.75 21.63 7.58
CA GLN A 77 18.72 22.09 6.18
C GLN A 77 18.53 23.61 6.08
N GLY A 78 18.65 24.32 7.20
CA GLY A 78 18.35 25.74 7.33
C GLY A 78 16.88 25.98 7.70
N LYS A 79 16.37 27.15 7.29
CA LYS A 79 15.01 27.58 7.60
C LYS A 79 14.16 27.72 6.35
N ASP A 80 12.87 27.41 6.46
CA ASP A 80 11.88 27.77 5.43
C ASP A 80 11.61 29.29 5.41
N LYS A 81 10.76 29.76 4.50
CA LYS A 81 10.45 31.19 4.40
C LYS A 81 9.65 31.73 5.59
N ALA A 82 9.02 30.85 6.35
CA ALA A 82 8.36 31.19 7.62
C ALA A 82 9.35 31.19 8.81
N GLY A 83 10.63 30.89 8.58
CA GLY A 83 11.68 30.87 9.59
C GLY A 83 11.73 29.60 10.43
N LYS A 84 10.97 28.55 10.09
CA LYS A 84 10.98 27.24 10.76
C LYS A 84 12.18 26.45 10.29
N THR A 85 12.95 25.90 11.23
CA THR A 85 14.05 24.98 10.90
C THR A 85 13.52 23.74 10.20
N ILE A 86 14.14 23.37 9.09
CA ILE A 86 13.86 22.16 8.32
C ILE A 86 14.87 21.11 8.71
N ILE A 87 14.40 19.96 9.19
CA ILE A 87 15.24 18.77 9.35
C ILE A 87 14.92 17.79 8.22
N GLY A 88 15.95 17.27 7.56
CA GLY A 88 15.77 16.36 6.43
C GLY A 88 17.07 15.84 5.84
N PRO A 89 17.00 14.97 4.83
CA PRO A 89 15.78 14.44 4.22
C PRO A 89 15.09 13.38 5.10
N ALA A 90 13.76 13.36 5.11
CA ALA A 90 12.97 12.44 5.92
C ALA A 90 11.67 12.01 5.22
N GLY A 91 11.09 10.88 5.65
CA GLY A 91 9.88 10.27 5.09
C GLY A 91 10.11 8.93 4.40
N GLY A 92 9.36 8.68 3.32
CA GLY A 92 9.46 7.45 2.55
C GLY A 92 8.91 6.22 3.27
N ALA A 93 7.83 6.37 4.06
CA ALA A 93 7.26 5.28 4.85
C ALA A 93 6.90 4.04 4.01
N ILE A 94 7.11 2.84 4.54
CA ILE A 94 6.64 1.60 3.92
C ILE A 94 5.47 1.09 4.76
N TRP A 95 4.26 1.41 4.31
CA TRP A 95 3.02 1.18 5.05
C TRP A 95 2.16 0.02 4.50
N SER A 96 2.63 -0.61 3.42
CA SER A 96 2.08 -1.83 2.85
C SER A 96 2.91 -3.06 3.25
N THR A 97 2.42 -4.25 2.90
CA THR A 97 3.12 -5.52 3.14
C THR A 97 4.23 -5.70 2.11
N VAL A 98 5.32 -6.38 2.46
CA VAL A 98 6.37 -6.74 1.50
C VAL A 98 5.93 -7.91 0.61
N SER A 99 6.44 -7.98 -0.62
CA SER A 99 6.23 -9.11 -1.52
C SER A 99 7.52 -9.87 -1.76
N LEU A 100 7.47 -11.21 -1.80
CA LEU A 100 8.63 -12.06 -1.98
C LEU A 100 8.58 -12.78 -3.34
N ASP A 101 9.69 -12.75 -4.10
CA ASP A 101 9.98 -13.76 -5.11
C ASP A 101 11.07 -14.67 -4.58
N THR A 102 10.65 -15.80 -4.04
CA THR A 102 11.53 -16.78 -3.38
C THR A 102 12.42 -17.54 -4.35
N THR A 103 12.05 -17.58 -5.64
CA THR A 103 12.86 -18.22 -6.69
C THR A 103 13.99 -17.29 -7.12
N ALA A 104 13.68 -16.02 -7.36
CA ALA A 104 14.67 -14.99 -7.70
C ALA A 104 15.44 -14.46 -6.47
N LYS A 105 15.02 -14.86 -5.25
CA LYS A 105 15.53 -14.37 -3.96
C LYS A 105 15.43 -12.84 -3.84
N ARG A 106 14.25 -12.30 -4.11
CA ARG A 106 13.98 -10.85 -4.05
C ARG A 106 12.85 -10.50 -3.11
N ILE A 107 12.95 -9.31 -2.54
CA ILE A 107 11.88 -8.61 -1.85
C ILE A 107 11.48 -7.42 -2.71
N TYR A 108 10.19 -7.21 -2.85
CA TYR A 108 9.60 -6.06 -3.50
C TYR A 108 8.79 -5.26 -2.51
N VAL A 109 8.98 -3.94 -2.53
CA VAL A 109 8.25 -3.00 -1.68
C VAL A 109 7.84 -1.78 -2.47
N THR A 110 6.80 -1.12 -1.99
CA THR A 110 6.50 0.24 -2.39
C THR A 110 6.83 1.23 -1.29
N THR A 111 7.08 2.48 -1.66
CA THR A 111 7.48 3.53 -0.73
C THR A 111 6.54 4.72 -0.77
N GLY A 112 6.40 5.31 0.42
CA GLY A 112 5.63 6.51 0.70
C GLY A 112 6.25 7.77 0.09
N ASN A 113 5.55 8.89 0.26
CA ASN A 113 6.01 10.23 -0.05
C ASN A 113 7.15 10.63 0.88
N GLN A 114 7.91 11.62 0.43
CA GLN A 114 8.92 12.26 1.25
C GLN A 114 8.27 13.37 2.09
N TYR A 115 8.79 13.64 3.29
CA TYR A 115 8.21 14.64 4.19
C TYR A 115 8.95 15.98 4.12
N THR A 116 10.28 15.95 4.00
CA THR A 116 11.13 17.16 3.98
C THR A 116 12.22 17.08 2.93
N GLN A 117 12.63 18.23 2.40
CA GLN A 117 13.79 18.38 1.51
C GLN A 117 15.10 17.94 2.17
N PRO A 118 16.18 17.65 1.40
CA PRO A 118 16.24 17.60 -0.07
C PRO A 118 15.65 16.31 -0.66
N ALA A 119 15.07 16.38 -1.87
CA ALA A 119 14.49 15.21 -2.55
C ALA A 119 15.45 14.00 -2.67
N SER A 120 14.96 12.82 -2.30
CA SER A 120 15.64 11.53 -2.39
C SER A 120 15.12 10.68 -3.56
N LYS A 121 15.85 9.62 -3.89
CA LYS A 121 15.64 8.79 -5.10
C LYS A 121 14.60 7.67 -4.93
N PHE A 122 14.26 7.32 -3.69
CA PHE A 122 13.49 6.12 -3.38
C PHE A 122 12.09 6.35 -2.77
N PRO A 123 11.65 7.56 -2.37
CA PRO A 123 10.24 7.84 -2.13
C PRO A 123 9.39 7.74 -3.40
N ASN A 124 8.10 7.41 -3.27
CA ASN A 124 7.15 7.23 -4.37
C ASN A 124 7.65 6.25 -5.44
N ALA A 125 8.16 5.11 -4.98
CA ALA A 125 8.85 4.14 -5.83
C ALA A 125 8.40 2.70 -5.61
N ILE A 126 8.65 1.88 -6.62
CA ILE A 126 8.71 0.41 -6.51
C ILE A 126 10.18 0.04 -6.38
N VAL A 127 10.53 -0.75 -5.37
CA VAL A 127 11.91 -1.09 -5.04
C VAL A 127 12.08 -2.60 -4.94
N ALA A 128 13.20 -3.09 -5.47
CA ALA A 128 13.64 -4.47 -5.29
C ALA A 128 14.91 -4.55 -4.46
N LEU A 129 14.89 -5.42 -3.45
CA LEU A 129 16.01 -5.73 -2.58
C LEU A 129 16.34 -7.22 -2.69
N ASP A 130 17.60 -7.57 -2.46
CA ASP A 130 18.01 -8.95 -2.26
C ASP A 130 17.39 -9.51 -0.97
N LEU A 131 16.74 -10.68 -1.04
CA LEU A 131 16.00 -11.30 0.06
C LEU A 131 16.87 -11.64 1.28
N ASN A 132 18.15 -11.92 1.03
CA ASN A 132 19.06 -12.40 2.06
C ASN A 132 19.84 -11.27 2.75
N THR A 133 20.13 -10.21 2.02
CA THR A 133 21.05 -9.14 2.47
C THR A 133 20.38 -7.78 2.61
N GLY A 134 19.18 -7.59 2.03
CA GLY A 134 18.53 -6.28 1.97
C GLY A 134 19.20 -5.30 1.01
N LYS A 135 20.22 -5.72 0.25
CA LYS A 135 20.93 -4.87 -0.70
C LYS A 135 19.97 -4.43 -1.81
N LEU A 136 19.99 -3.14 -2.13
CA LEU A 136 19.26 -2.58 -3.27
C LEU A 136 19.71 -3.26 -4.58
N LEU A 137 18.73 -3.76 -5.33
CA LEU A 137 18.94 -4.32 -6.68
C LEU A 137 18.57 -3.29 -7.74
N TRP A 138 17.37 -2.73 -7.63
CA TRP A 138 16.88 -1.66 -8.50
C TRP A 138 15.75 -0.89 -7.82
N SER A 139 15.46 0.31 -8.34
CA SER A 139 14.30 1.11 -7.95
C SER A 139 13.71 1.80 -9.18
N TYR A 140 12.37 1.89 -9.23
CA TYR A 140 11.61 2.69 -10.18
C TYR A 140 10.85 3.77 -9.40
N GLN A 141 11.25 5.03 -9.53
CA GLN A 141 10.57 6.17 -8.91
C GLN A 141 9.53 6.72 -9.88
N ALA A 142 8.24 6.56 -9.56
CA ALA A 142 7.15 6.99 -10.42
C ALA A 142 6.94 8.50 -10.35
N THR A 143 7.09 9.09 -9.15
CA THR A 143 6.87 10.53 -8.95
C THR A 143 7.99 11.14 -8.11
N PRO A 144 9.03 11.67 -8.75
CA PRO A 144 10.11 12.35 -8.05
C PRO A 144 9.62 13.69 -7.46
N LYS A 145 10.27 14.13 -6.37
CA LYS A 145 10.05 15.43 -5.72
C LYS A 145 8.64 15.67 -5.15
N ASP A 146 7.84 14.63 -5.02
CA ASP A 146 6.65 14.70 -4.19
C ASP A 146 7.03 14.69 -2.70
N ILE A 147 7.12 15.90 -2.16
CA ILE A 147 7.46 16.21 -0.77
C ILE A 147 6.23 16.81 -0.11
N TRP A 148 5.61 16.01 0.75
CA TRP A 148 4.28 16.25 1.29
C TRP A 148 4.19 15.85 2.75
N THR A 149 3.47 16.65 3.52
CA THR A 149 2.96 16.33 4.86
C THR A 149 1.56 16.92 4.98
N PHE A 150 0.84 16.61 6.05
CA PHE A 150 -0.46 17.24 6.26
C PHE A 150 -0.38 18.77 6.49
N GLU A 151 0.77 19.32 6.87
CA GLU A 151 0.97 20.79 6.98
C GLU A 151 0.86 21.48 5.61
N CYS A 152 1.10 20.74 4.52
CA CYS A 152 1.09 21.26 3.16
C CYS A 152 -0.30 21.69 2.68
N ARG A 153 -1.38 21.27 3.35
CA ARG A 153 -2.75 21.67 2.99
C ARG A 153 -2.95 23.19 2.98
N ASN A 154 -2.21 23.92 3.81
CA ASN A 154 -2.29 25.38 3.92
C ASN A 154 -0.94 26.06 3.62
N ASN A 155 0.04 25.32 3.09
CA ASN A 155 1.37 25.85 2.82
C ASN A 155 1.64 25.82 1.30
N PRO A 156 1.66 26.98 0.61
CA PRO A 156 1.91 27.04 -0.83
C PRO A 156 3.34 26.65 -1.23
N GLU A 157 4.24 26.41 -0.26
CA GLU A 157 5.63 26.04 -0.50
C GLU A 157 5.86 24.53 -0.61
N CYS A 158 4.84 23.73 -0.29
CA CYS A 158 4.87 22.28 -0.45
C CYS A 158 4.36 21.83 -1.82
N SER A 159 4.69 20.58 -2.17
CA SER A 159 3.88 19.81 -3.14
C SER A 159 2.44 19.71 -2.60
N ASP A 160 1.43 19.92 -3.46
CA ASP A 160 0.05 19.47 -3.15
C ASP A 160 -0.20 18.03 -3.63
N LEU A 161 0.81 17.41 -4.25
CA LEU A 161 0.75 16.01 -4.60
C LEU A 161 0.88 15.21 -3.30
N ASP A 162 -0.02 14.27 -3.08
CA ASP A 162 0.07 13.19 -2.08
C ASP A 162 -0.22 11.94 -2.88
N VAL A 163 0.82 11.49 -3.57
CA VAL A 163 0.70 10.48 -4.63
C VAL A 163 1.64 9.33 -4.36
N ASP A 164 1.77 8.93 -3.10
CA ASP A 164 2.63 7.81 -2.78
C ASP A 164 2.01 6.46 -3.10
N PHE A 165 2.84 5.42 -3.08
CA PHE A 165 2.38 4.07 -3.29
C PHE A 165 1.88 3.45 -1.99
N GLY A 166 0.58 3.18 -1.93
CA GLY A 166 -0.05 2.55 -0.77
C GLY A 166 -0.17 1.03 -0.82
N THR A 167 0.22 0.43 -1.95
CA THR A 167 -0.13 -0.96 -2.19
C THR A 167 1.06 -1.91 -2.14
N THR A 168 0.87 -3.08 -1.55
CA THR A 168 1.80 -4.21 -1.70
C THR A 168 1.98 -4.55 -3.20
N PRO A 169 3.22 -4.60 -3.74
CA PRO A 169 3.44 -5.00 -5.13
C PRO A 169 2.92 -6.42 -5.39
N VAL A 170 2.19 -6.65 -6.47
CA VAL A 170 1.71 -7.99 -6.84
C VAL A 170 2.43 -8.50 -8.08
N MET A 171 2.79 -9.77 -8.08
CA MET A 171 3.38 -10.43 -9.24
C MET A 171 2.26 -11.03 -10.11
N VAL A 172 2.24 -10.68 -11.38
CA VAL A 172 1.37 -11.28 -12.40
C VAL A 172 2.20 -11.78 -13.58
N ARG A 173 1.59 -12.54 -14.47
CA ARG A 173 2.20 -13.08 -15.67
C ARG A 173 1.49 -12.50 -16.88
N GLY A 174 2.27 -11.92 -17.78
CA GLY A 174 1.79 -11.44 -19.07
C GLY A 174 1.92 -12.49 -20.18
N ALA A 175 1.70 -12.04 -21.41
CA ALA A 175 1.85 -12.85 -22.63
C ALA A 175 3.23 -13.54 -22.66
N GLY A 176 3.24 -14.81 -23.10
CA GLY A 176 4.47 -15.62 -23.12
C GLY A 176 5.01 -15.97 -21.72
N ASN A 177 4.17 -15.88 -20.68
CA ASN A 177 4.52 -16.19 -19.29
C ASN A 177 5.57 -15.25 -18.67
N LYS A 178 5.76 -14.06 -19.25
CA LYS A 178 6.68 -13.05 -18.71
C LYS A 178 6.13 -12.49 -17.40
N LYS A 179 6.94 -12.50 -16.34
CA LYS A 179 6.56 -11.91 -15.06
C LYS A 179 6.51 -10.38 -15.14
N ILE A 180 5.50 -9.79 -14.50
CA ILE A 180 5.36 -8.34 -14.32
C ILE A 180 5.06 -8.10 -12.84
N LEU A 181 5.77 -7.15 -12.25
CA LEU A 181 5.50 -6.68 -10.90
C LEU A 181 4.65 -5.41 -11.01
N ALA A 182 3.47 -5.42 -10.40
CA ALA A 182 2.56 -4.29 -10.46
C ALA A 182 2.34 -3.64 -9.11
N ALA A 183 2.19 -2.32 -9.11
CA ALA A 183 1.83 -1.53 -7.93
C ALA A 183 0.92 -0.35 -8.28
N GLY A 184 0.09 0.06 -7.33
CA GLY A 184 -0.85 1.16 -7.46
C GLY A 184 -0.49 2.34 -6.57
N GLN A 185 -0.74 3.52 -7.09
CA GLN A 185 -0.37 4.79 -6.49
C GLN A 185 -1.62 5.63 -6.17
N LYS A 186 -1.54 6.47 -5.14
CA LYS A 186 -2.60 7.43 -4.78
C LYS A 186 -2.94 8.43 -5.89
N SER A 187 -2.08 8.58 -6.91
CA SER A 187 -2.39 9.31 -8.15
C SER A 187 -3.52 8.69 -8.98
N GLY A 188 -3.97 7.47 -8.65
CA GLY A 188 -4.94 6.71 -9.43
C GLY A 188 -4.29 5.89 -10.55
N PHE A 189 -2.97 5.93 -10.68
CA PHE A 189 -2.22 5.12 -11.63
C PHE A 189 -1.84 3.76 -11.03
N ALA A 190 -2.05 2.72 -11.82
CA ALA A 190 -1.37 1.44 -11.66
C ALA A 190 -0.16 1.40 -12.60
N TYR A 191 0.93 0.79 -12.14
CA TYR A 191 2.18 0.65 -12.87
C TYR A 191 2.55 -0.83 -12.94
N GLY A 192 3.06 -1.26 -14.08
CA GLY A 192 3.70 -2.56 -14.25
C GLY A 192 5.17 -2.36 -14.60
N VAL A 193 6.06 -3.00 -13.86
CA VAL A 193 7.51 -2.99 -14.10
C VAL A 193 8.03 -4.40 -14.33
N ASP A 194 9.11 -4.48 -15.09
CA ASP A 194 9.89 -5.70 -15.26
C ASP A 194 10.55 -6.06 -13.91
N PRO A 195 10.26 -7.24 -13.33
CA PRO A 195 10.69 -7.58 -11.97
C PRO A 195 12.21 -7.78 -11.83
N ASP A 196 12.92 -7.98 -12.95
CA ASP A 196 14.38 -8.17 -12.98
C ASP A 196 15.14 -6.85 -13.05
N THR A 197 14.57 -5.87 -13.76
CA THR A 197 15.29 -4.63 -14.09
C THR A 197 14.65 -3.37 -13.51
N GLY A 198 13.41 -3.44 -13.05
CA GLY A 198 12.62 -2.28 -12.62
C GLY A 198 12.15 -1.39 -13.77
N LYS A 199 12.42 -1.75 -15.03
CA LYS A 199 11.97 -0.94 -16.17
C LYS A 199 10.46 -0.96 -16.27
N GLN A 200 9.85 0.21 -16.37
CA GLN A 200 8.41 0.32 -16.63
C GLN A 200 8.05 -0.39 -17.94
N VAL A 201 7.04 -1.24 -17.86
CA VAL A 201 6.41 -1.92 -19.00
C VAL A 201 5.16 -1.15 -19.41
N TRP A 202 4.33 -0.77 -18.44
CA TRP A 202 3.10 -0.03 -18.67
C TRP A 202 2.74 0.83 -17.45
N SER A 203 1.89 1.82 -17.68
CA SER A 203 1.22 2.58 -16.64
C SER A 203 -0.18 2.95 -17.12
N THR A 204 -1.17 2.84 -16.24
CA THR A 204 -2.58 3.05 -16.60
C THR A 204 -3.26 3.85 -15.51
N GLN A 205 -3.90 4.95 -15.90
CA GLN A 205 -4.79 5.67 -15.00
C GLN A 205 -6.09 4.88 -14.84
N VAL A 206 -6.30 4.31 -13.65
CA VAL A 206 -7.46 3.48 -13.34
C VAL A 206 -8.64 4.32 -12.85
N GLY A 207 -8.34 5.46 -12.24
CA GLY A 207 -9.31 6.40 -11.73
C GLY A 207 -8.67 7.75 -11.44
N PRO A 208 -9.46 8.71 -10.94
CA PRO A 208 -8.91 9.95 -10.42
C PRO A 208 -7.89 9.68 -9.31
N GLY A 209 -6.95 10.59 -9.13
CA GLY A 209 -6.01 10.56 -8.02
C GLY A 209 -6.37 11.55 -6.91
N GLY A 210 -5.57 11.50 -5.84
CA GLY A 210 -5.57 12.51 -4.77
C GLY A 210 -5.33 11.89 -3.41
N LYS A 211 -5.30 12.76 -2.38
CA LYS A 211 -5.00 12.43 -0.98
C LYS A 211 -5.80 11.25 -0.41
N LEU A 212 -7.04 11.09 -0.88
CA LEU A 212 -7.96 9.99 -0.55
C LEU A 212 -8.65 9.43 -1.81
N GLY A 213 -7.99 9.63 -2.96
CA GLY A 213 -8.62 9.68 -4.27
C GLY A 213 -8.31 8.50 -5.19
N GLY A 214 -7.16 7.84 -5.00
CA GLY A 214 -6.61 6.87 -5.94
C GLY A 214 -6.54 5.45 -5.41
N ILE A 215 -5.47 4.76 -5.74
CA ILE A 215 -5.23 3.38 -5.31
C ILE A 215 -4.42 3.42 -4.01
N GLU A 216 -5.06 3.07 -2.89
CA GLU A 216 -4.47 3.23 -1.55
C GLU A 216 -4.22 1.92 -0.82
N PHE A 217 -5.23 1.06 -0.65
CA PHE A 217 -5.18 0.00 0.37
C PHE A 217 -4.91 -1.41 -0.15
N GLY A 218 -4.28 -1.52 -1.32
CA GLY A 218 -3.79 -2.79 -1.85
C GLY A 218 -4.46 -3.22 -3.15
N LEU A 219 -3.71 -4.02 -3.90
CA LEU A 219 -4.08 -4.65 -5.16
C LEU A 219 -4.12 -6.14 -4.90
N ALA A 220 -4.87 -6.85 -5.73
CA ALA A 220 -4.72 -8.29 -5.84
C ALA A 220 -4.39 -8.66 -7.29
N GLY A 221 -3.80 -9.83 -7.49
CA GLY A 221 -3.65 -10.42 -8.81
C GLY A 221 -4.14 -11.87 -8.78
N ASP A 222 -4.67 -12.34 -9.90
CA ASP A 222 -5.05 -13.75 -10.07
C ASP A 222 -4.01 -14.57 -10.87
N GLY A 223 -2.87 -13.94 -11.15
CA GLY A 223 -1.81 -14.47 -12.00
C GLY A 223 -1.82 -13.91 -13.42
N GLU A 224 -2.95 -13.40 -13.92
CA GLU A 224 -3.08 -12.84 -15.28
C GLU A 224 -3.64 -11.41 -15.26
N ARG A 225 -4.54 -11.13 -14.33
CA ARG A 225 -5.19 -9.83 -14.12
C ARG A 225 -4.73 -9.21 -12.82
N ILE A 226 -4.83 -7.89 -12.77
CA ILE A 226 -4.65 -7.08 -11.58
C ILE A 226 -5.99 -6.46 -11.23
N TYR A 227 -6.34 -6.49 -9.95
CA TYR A 227 -7.54 -5.85 -9.43
C TYR A 227 -7.12 -4.68 -8.54
N ALA A 228 -7.69 -3.51 -8.83
CA ALA A 228 -7.39 -2.28 -8.13
C ALA A 228 -8.68 -1.63 -7.61
N GLY A 229 -8.65 -1.22 -6.35
CA GLY A 229 -9.70 -0.42 -5.74
C GLY A 229 -9.35 1.06 -5.87
N ILE A 230 -10.33 1.86 -6.33
CA ILE A 230 -10.22 3.31 -6.31
C ILE A 230 -11.03 3.84 -5.14
N SER A 231 -10.32 4.43 -4.19
CA SER A 231 -10.91 4.99 -2.96
C SER A 231 -11.76 6.23 -3.24
N ASN A 232 -11.38 7.08 -4.20
CA ASN A 232 -12.07 8.28 -4.70
C ASN A 232 -12.98 9.04 -3.69
N HIS A 233 -12.55 9.30 -2.46
CA HIS A 233 -13.38 10.02 -1.48
C HIS A 233 -13.34 11.56 -1.70
N PRO A 234 -14.46 12.30 -1.57
CA PRO A 234 -15.82 11.88 -1.17
C PRO A 234 -16.72 11.45 -2.33
N ARG A 235 -16.15 11.15 -3.49
CA ARG A 235 -16.85 10.71 -4.70
C ARG A 235 -17.03 9.18 -4.69
N GLN A 236 -17.60 8.69 -5.78
CA GLN A 236 -17.81 7.26 -6.01
C GLN A 236 -16.48 6.53 -6.22
N GLY A 237 -16.22 5.53 -5.37
CA GLY A 237 -15.14 4.58 -5.59
C GLY A 237 -15.48 3.55 -6.66
N SER A 238 -14.50 2.72 -7.01
CA SER A 238 -14.69 1.62 -7.96
C SER A 238 -13.78 0.45 -7.66
N ILE A 239 -14.12 -0.71 -8.21
CA ILE A 239 -13.22 -1.85 -8.36
C ILE A 239 -12.98 -2.02 -9.85
N SER A 240 -11.72 -2.18 -10.24
CA SER A 240 -11.31 -2.33 -11.63
C SER A 240 -10.47 -3.58 -11.82
N ALA A 241 -10.57 -4.20 -13.00
CA ALA A 241 -9.60 -5.18 -13.46
C ALA A 241 -8.77 -4.62 -14.61
N LEU A 242 -7.48 -4.91 -14.58
CA LEU A 242 -6.53 -4.63 -15.64
C LEU A 242 -5.94 -5.96 -16.14
N ASP A 243 -5.66 -6.02 -17.43
CA ASP A 243 -4.79 -7.03 -17.99
C ASP A 243 -3.38 -6.86 -17.43
N GLY A 244 -2.84 -7.89 -16.79
CA GLY A 244 -1.54 -7.80 -16.12
C GLY A 244 -0.37 -7.62 -17.07
N ALA A 245 -0.51 -8.08 -18.32
CA ALA A 245 0.52 -7.98 -19.36
C ALA A 245 0.68 -6.55 -19.87
N THR A 246 -0.44 -5.89 -20.12
CA THR A 246 -0.52 -4.64 -20.89
C THR A 246 -0.96 -3.44 -20.06
N GLY A 247 -1.50 -3.66 -18.86
CA GLY A 247 -2.17 -2.63 -18.07
C GLY A 247 -3.54 -2.22 -18.63
N LYS A 248 -4.02 -2.83 -19.70
CA LYS A 248 -5.31 -2.44 -20.30
C LYS A 248 -6.45 -2.64 -19.31
N LEU A 249 -7.26 -1.60 -19.07
CA LEU A 249 -8.49 -1.72 -18.30
C LEU A 249 -9.45 -2.70 -18.99
N LEU A 250 -9.83 -3.76 -18.29
CA LEU A 250 -10.73 -4.80 -18.76
C LEU A 250 -12.18 -4.49 -18.40
N TRP A 251 -12.40 -4.13 -17.14
CA TRP A 251 -13.70 -3.69 -16.63
C TRP A 251 -13.50 -2.78 -15.42
N GLN A 252 -14.52 -1.99 -15.13
CA GLN A 252 -14.61 -1.18 -13.92
C GLN A 252 -16.06 -1.17 -13.43
N THR A 253 -16.24 -1.50 -12.16
CA THR A 253 -17.53 -1.50 -11.48
C THR A 253 -17.52 -0.44 -10.39
N LEU A 254 -18.37 0.57 -10.55
CA LEU A 254 -18.54 1.64 -9.56
C LEU A 254 -19.20 1.08 -8.30
N ASP A 255 -18.86 1.63 -7.13
CA ASP A 255 -19.53 1.27 -5.89
C ASP A 255 -21.04 1.61 -5.98
N PRO A 256 -21.96 0.62 -5.85
CA PRO A 256 -23.40 0.84 -6.01
C PRO A 256 -24.01 1.83 -5.00
N THR A 257 -23.35 2.06 -3.87
CA THR A 257 -23.81 2.99 -2.83
C THR A 257 -23.26 4.40 -3.00
N ASN A 258 -22.55 4.65 -4.11
CA ASN A 258 -21.92 5.93 -4.40
C ASN A 258 -20.90 6.37 -3.32
N LYS A 259 -20.27 5.41 -2.64
CA LYS A 259 -19.29 5.65 -1.57
C LYS A 259 -17.89 5.22 -2.00
N ALA A 260 -16.91 5.61 -1.19
CA ALA A 260 -15.51 5.25 -1.33
C ALA A 260 -15.28 3.74 -1.08
N ASN A 261 -14.35 3.15 -1.81
CA ASN A 261 -13.86 1.80 -1.53
C ASN A 261 -12.50 1.91 -0.84
N PHE A 262 -12.49 2.03 0.48
CA PHE A 262 -11.28 1.84 1.25
C PHE A 262 -11.16 0.36 1.60
N GLY A 263 -10.02 -0.24 1.30
CA GLY A 263 -9.68 -1.60 1.74
C GLY A 263 -8.89 -2.38 0.70
N PRO A 264 -8.18 -3.44 1.11
CA PRO A 264 -7.50 -4.32 0.18
C PRO A 264 -8.49 -5.16 -0.61
N ILE A 265 -8.07 -5.56 -1.80
CA ILE A 265 -8.78 -6.56 -2.60
C ILE A 265 -8.25 -7.95 -2.26
N THR A 266 -9.14 -8.94 -2.24
CA THR A 266 -8.79 -10.36 -2.11
C THR A 266 -9.32 -11.12 -3.30
N VAL A 267 -8.58 -12.12 -3.79
CA VAL A 267 -9.01 -13.00 -4.89
C VAL A 267 -9.08 -14.42 -4.38
N SER A 268 -10.13 -15.14 -4.78
CA SER A 268 -10.25 -16.58 -4.54
C SER A 268 -10.75 -17.32 -5.78
N GLY A 269 -10.80 -18.64 -5.71
CA GLY A 269 -11.21 -19.49 -6.82
C GLY A 269 -10.10 -19.74 -7.83
N THR A 270 -10.43 -20.46 -8.90
CA THR A 270 -9.49 -20.88 -9.95
C THR A 270 -10.13 -20.80 -11.33
N GLY A 271 -9.30 -20.64 -12.37
CA GLY A 271 -9.75 -20.55 -13.76
C GLY A 271 -10.82 -19.45 -13.94
N ASN A 272 -11.93 -19.83 -14.57
CA ASN A 272 -13.05 -18.92 -14.84
C ASN A 272 -13.99 -18.71 -13.63
N ASN A 273 -13.79 -19.43 -12.52
CA ASN A 273 -14.61 -19.31 -11.31
C ASN A 273 -13.94 -18.43 -10.25
N ARG A 274 -13.09 -17.50 -10.69
CA ARG A 274 -12.40 -16.58 -9.77
C ARG A 274 -13.36 -15.50 -9.29
N LEU A 275 -13.25 -15.19 -8.01
CA LEU A 275 -14.01 -14.14 -7.36
C LEU A 275 -13.06 -13.07 -6.84
N VAL A 276 -13.47 -11.82 -7.00
CA VAL A 276 -12.80 -10.66 -6.43
C VAL A 276 -13.64 -10.18 -5.26
N TRP A 277 -13.02 -10.03 -4.09
CA TRP A 277 -13.67 -9.61 -2.86
C TRP A 277 -13.17 -8.22 -2.48
N ALA A 278 -14.11 -7.31 -2.23
CA ALA A 278 -13.78 -5.97 -1.80
C ALA A 278 -14.80 -5.44 -0.79
N GLY A 279 -14.31 -4.61 0.12
CA GLY A 279 -15.11 -3.87 1.08
C GLY A 279 -15.38 -2.43 0.64
N SER A 280 -16.44 -1.85 1.20
CA SER A 280 -16.82 -0.45 0.99
C SER A 280 -17.01 0.25 2.33
N VAL A 281 -16.80 1.57 2.35
CA VAL A 281 -17.04 2.37 3.57
C VAL A 281 -18.53 2.48 3.91
N SER A 282 -19.42 2.14 2.96
CA SER A 282 -20.85 2.02 3.20
C SER A 282 -21.23 0.81 4.05
N GLY A 283 -20.29 -0.12 4.23
CA GLY A 283 -20.43 -1.29 5.09
C GLY A 283 -20.72 -2.60 4.36
N PHE A 284 -20.76 -2.57 3.04
CA PHE A 284 -20.88 -3.76 2.22
C PHE A 284 -19.54 -4.45 2.00
N VAL A 285 -19.56 -5.77 2.08
CA VAL A 285 -18.58 -6.65 1.42
C VAL A 285 -19.24 -7.24 0.18
N ARG A 286 -18.50 -7.31 -0.93
CA ARG A 286 -19.02 -7.78 -2.23
C ARG A 286 -18.12 -8.80 -2.88
N ALA A 287 -18.74 -9.74 -3.59
CA ALA A 287 -18.08 -10.66 -4.51
C ALA A 287 -18.35 -10.20 -5.95
N TYR A 288 -17.30 -10.00 -6.71
CA TYR A 288 -17.36 -9.68 -8.13
C TYR A 288 -16.87 -10.88 -8.93
N ASP A 289 -17.53 -11.16 -10.05
CA ASP A 289 -17.02 -12.06 -11.07
C ASP A 289 -15.70 -11.49 -11.63
N ALA A 290 -14.62 -12.27 -11.55
CA ALA A 290 -13.29 -11.82 -11.95
C ALA A 290 -13.18 -11.45 -13.44
N ALA A 291 -13.99 -12.06 -14.30
CA ALA A 291 -13.93 -11.87 -15.76
C ALA A 291 -14.71 -10.63 -16.22
N SER A 292 -15.87 -10.38 -15.62
CA SER A 292 -16.81 -9.34 -16.07
C SER A 292 -16.95 -8.15 -15.12
N GLY A 293 -16.54 -8.28 -13.86
CA GLY A 293 -16.78 -7.27 -12.84
C GLY A 293 -18.23 -7.23 -12.32
N LYS A 294 -19.09 -8.18 -12.72
CA LYS A 294 -20.47 -8.26 -12.23
C LYS A 294 -20.47 -8.61 -10.74
N ILE A 295 -21.23 -7.86 -9.94
CA ILE A 295 -21.48 -8.23 -8.54
C ILE A 295 -22.37 -9.48 -8.51
N LEU A 296 -21.86 -10.55 -7.91
CA LEU A 296 -22.56 -11.84 -7.78
C LEU A 296 -23.19 -12.00 -6.40
N TRP A 297 -22.63 -11.33 -5.39
CA TRP A 297 -23.08 -11.40 -4.02
C TRP A 297 -22.66 -10.15 -3.26
N GLU A 298 -23.48 -9.72 -2.30
CA GLU A 298 -23.13 -8.67 -1.34
C GLU A 298 -23.77 -8.91 0.02
N PHE A 299 -23.17 -8.32 1.06
CA PHE A 299 -23.67 -8.40 2.42
C PHE A 299 -23.36 -7.12 3.19
N ASP A 300 -24.37 -6.56 3.86
CA ASP A 300 -24.23 -5.41 4.75
C ASP A 300 -23.73 -5.85 6.14
N THR A 301 -22.50 -5.48 6.46
CA THR A 301 -21.88 -5.77 7.77
C THR A 301 -22.29 -4.75 8.85
N GLY A 302 -23.06 -3.73 8.49
CA GLY A 302 -23.56 -2.67 9.37
C GLY A 302 -22.50 -1.63 9.78
N GLY A 303 -21.29 -1.71 9.24
CA GLY A 303 -20.17 -0.77 9.45
C GLY A 303 -19.09 -0.95 8.39
N ALA A 304 -18.20 0.04 8.24
CA ALA A 304 -17.23 0.11 7.14
C ALA A 304 -16.33 -1.14 7.04
N VAL A 305 -16.14 -1.65 5.83
CA VAL A 305 -15.25 -2.77 5.55
C VAL A 305 -13.99 -2.22 4.88
N GLY A 306 -13.02 -1.79 5.69
CA GLY A 306 -11.72 -1.31 5.18
C GLY A 306 -10.51 -2.16 5.53
N GLY A 307 -10.71 -3.27 6.26
CA GLY A 307 -9.69 -4.28 6.50
C GLY A 307 -9.61 -5.30 5.36
N GLY A 308 -8.50 -6.02 5.28
CA GLY A 308 -8.34 -7.14 4.35
C GLY A 308 -9.27 -8.29 4.68
N ILE A 309 -9.77 -8.95 3.64
CA ILE A 309 -10.60 -10.16 3.75
C ILE A 309 -9.67 -11.37 3.78
N ALA A 310 -9.84 -12.27 4.74
CA ALA A 310 -9.03 -13.48 4.83
C ALA A 310 -9.87 -14.69 4.42
N ILE A 311 -9.32 -15.59 3.62
CA ILE A 311 -9.99 -16.84 3.22
C ILE A 311 -9.08 -17.99 3.60
N ALA A 312 -9.57 -18.89 4.44
CA ALA A 312 -8.84 -20.06 4.91
C ALA A 312 -9.81 -21.24 5.04
N ASP A 313 -9.40 -22.41 4.56
CA ASP A 313 -10.14 -23.67 4.68
C ASP A 313 -11.63 -23.59 4.25
N GLY A 314 -11.89 -22.80 3.20
CA GLY A 314 -13.25 -22.60 2.65
C GLY A 314 -14.11 -21.57 3.40
N THR A 315 -13.59 -20.95 4.45
CA THR A 315 -14.27 -19.89 5.21
C THR A 315 -13.65 -18.53 4.91
N MET A 316 -14.50 -17.55 4.61
CA MET A 316 -14.14 -16.15 4.47
C MET A 316 -14.38 -15.39 5.76
N TYR A 317 -13.40 -14.63 6.22
CA TYR A 317 -13.45 -13.79 7.42
C TYR A 317 -13.40 -12.31 7.05
N VAL A 318 -14.35 -11.53 7.57
CA VAL A 318 -14.50 -10.09 7.27
C VAL A 318 -14.61 -9.30 8.55
N GLY A 319 -13.63 -8.43 8.80
CA GLY A 319 -13.72 -7.43 9.87
C GLY A 319 -14.57 -6.23 9.44
N SER A 320 -15.47 -5.79 10.31
CA SER A 320 -16.33 -4.62 10.09
C SER A 320 -16.02 -3.52 11.11
N GLY A 321 -16.21 -2.28 10.69
CA GLY A 321 -16.05 -1.10 11.54
C GLY A 321 -14.71 -0.37 11.45
N TYR A 322 -13.79 -0.82 10.59
CA TYR A 322 -12.54 -0.10 10.36
C TYR A 322 -12.81 1.20 9.59
N THR A 323 -12.64 2.33 10.26
CA THR A 323 -12.83 3.67 9.67
C THR A 323 -11.46 4.30 9.39
N PHE A 324 -11.20 4.66 8.13
CA PHE A 324 -9.98 5.36 7.76
C PHE A 324 -10.23 6.88 7.82
N LEU A 325 -9.41 7.61 8.59
CA LEU A 325 -9.58 9.06 8.83
C LEU A 325 -11.03 9.47 9.20
N ARG A 326 -11.72 8.64 10.00
CA ARG A 326 -13.13 8.82 10.41
C ARG A 326 -14.15 8.74 9.26
N ILE A 327 -13.77 8.15 8.12
CA ILE A 327 -14.68 7.88 7.00
C ILE A 327 -15.29 6.49 7.18
N GLY A 328 -16.61 6.42 7.03
CA GLY A 328 -17.41 5.20 7.22
C GLY A 328 -17.97 5.06 8.63
N LYS A 329 -18.81 4.03 8.84
CA LYS A 329 -19.47 3.76 10.12
C LYS A 329 -18.66 2.77 10.94
N ALA A 330 -18.33 3.13 12.18
CA ALA A 330 -17.63 2.23 13.10
C ALA A 330 -18.56 1.15 13.67
N ASN A 331 -17.98 -0.04 13.91
CA ASN A 331 -18.49 -1.10 14.78
C ASN A 331 -17.29 -1.99 15.18
N ASN A 332 -17.55 -3.16 15.78
CA ASN A 332 -16.51 -4.08 16.26
C ASN A 332 -16.82 -5.55 15.92
N LYS A 333 -17.40 -5.80 14.75
CA LYS A 333 -17.86 -7.14 14.37
C LYS A 333 -16.84 -7.88 13.49
N LEU A 334 -16.79 -9.20 13.68
CA LEU A 334 -16.11 -10.13 12.77
C LEU A 334 -17.17 -11.08 12.22
N TYR A 335 -17.20 -11.22 10.90
CA TYR A 335 -18.08 -12.14 10.21
C TYR A 335 -17.29 -13.31 9.64
N ALA A 336 -17.88 -14.49 9.63
CA ALA A 336 -17.38 -15.67 8.96
C ALA A 336 -18.47 -16.16 7.98
N PHE A 337 -18.06 -16.49 6.75
CA PHE A 337 -18.94 -16.97 5.69
C PHE A 337 -18.38 -18.27 5.12
N SER A 338 -19.23 -19.28 5.00
CA SER A 338 -18.93 -20.59 4.41
C SER A 338 -20.06 -20.94 3.43
N LEU A 339 -19.77 -21.78 2.43
CA LEU A 339 -20.78 -22.19 1.44
C LEU A 339 -21.88 -23.05 2.07
N ASP A 340 -21.57 -23.80 3.12
CA ASP A 340 -22.51 -24.66 3.84
C ASP A 340 -23.16 -23.97 5.05
N GLY A 341 -22.85 -22.69 5.30
CA GLY A 341 -23.44 -21.88 6.36
C GLY A 341 -23.06 -22.32 7.78
N LYS A 342 -22.03 -23.16 7.93
CA LYS A 342 -21.46 -23.56 9.22
C LYS A 342 -20.38 -22.60 9.70
#